data_AF-A0A3N5WQ42-F1
#
_entry.id   AF-A0A3N5WQ42-F1
#
_cell.length_a   1.000
_cell.length_b   1.000
_cell.length_c   1.000
_cell.angle_alpha   90.00
_cell.angle_beta   90.00
_cell.angle_gamma   90.00
#
_symmetry.space_group_name_H-M   'P 1'
#
loop_
_entity.id
_entity.type
_entity.pdbx_description
1 polymer ?
#
loop_
_entity_poly.entity_id
_entity_poly.type
_entity_poly.pdbx_seq_one_letter_code
_entity_poly.pdbx_strand_id
1 'polypeptide(L)'
;MTTLFRKSWFNRFAKRNENKAFMQQTDEEIGQNEAASDTHKMAARGQTIEFDINPTDPLLAYLLSVSSVVEIDKLHLESPTLTRLREAGVKVVVPLISQGELIGLLNLGPRRSEQEYSADDRRLLNTLAAQAAPALRVAQLARQQQAEARERERIAQEMRVARVIQQTLLPKEIPTIPGWQMAAYWQPARAVSGDFYDFIS
;
A
#
# COMPACT_ATOMS: atom_id res chain seq x y z
N MET A 1 2.76 24.55 2.33
CA MET A 1 2.31 23.23 1.83
C MET A 1 2.62 22.25 2.95
N THR A 2 1.59 21.72 3.60
CA THR A 2 1.68 20.87 4.79
C THR A 2 1.45 19.44 4.32
N THR A 3 2.49 18.60 4.35
CA THR A 3 2.37 17.23 3.83
C THR A 3 2.40 16.21 4.96
N LEU A 4 1.33 15.43 5.04
CA LEU A 4 1.15 14.30 5.94
C LEU A 4 1.51 13.01 5.18
N PHE A 5 2.50 12.24 5.65
CA PHE A 5 3.04 11.06 4.95
C PHE A 5 2.60 9.74 5.62
N ARG A 6 2.30 8.70 4.83
CA ARG A 6 1.70 7.44 5.28
C ARG A 6 2.52 6.23 4.79
N LYS A 7 2.89 5.32 5.68
CA LYS A 7 3.77 4.14 5.49
C LYS A 7 3.22 3.06 4.54
N SER A 8 4.11 2.46 3.74
CA SER A 8 4.03 1.12 3.17
C SER A 8 5.43 0.49 3.27
N TRP A 9 5.56 -0.73 3.82
CA TRP A 9 6.83 -1.46 3.85
C TRP A 9 6.61 -2.94 3.52
N PHE A 10 7.15 -3.33 2.37
CA PHE A 10 8.06 -4.45 2.11
C PHE A 10 7.78 -5.83 2.75
N ASN A 11 7.16 -6.74 2.00
CA ASN A 11 7.82 -7.97 1.48
C ASN A 11 6.92 -8.72 0.47
N ARG A 12 7.37 -8.81 -0.79
CA ARG A 12 7.03 -9.74 -1.90
C ARG A 12 6.99 -8.98 -3.23
N PHE A 13 7.98 -9.25 -4.09
CA PHE A 13 7.96 -9.26 -5.57
C PHE A 13 9.29 -8.85 -6.20
N ALA A 14 10.35 -9.60 -5.85
CA ALA A 14 11.42 -9.89 -6.79
C ALA A 14 10.96 -11.06 -7.71
N LYS A 15 10.00 -10.79 -8.62
CA LYS A 15 9.72 -11.61 -9.83
C LYS A 15 8.50 -11.09 -10.59
N ARG A 16 8.71 -10.30 -11.64
CA ARG A 16 8.02 -10.34 -12.95
C ARG A 16 8.25 -9.02 -13.67
N ASN A 17 9.39 -8.96 -14.35
CA ASN A 17 9.40 -8.34 -15.66
C ASN A 17 8.60 -9.26 -16.62
N GLU A 18 8.07 -8.70 -17.70
CA GLU A 18 7.27 -9.34 -18.79
C GLU A 18 5.74 -9.22 -18.63
N ASN A 19 5.19 -8.06 -19.00
CA ASN A 19 4.38 -7.94 -20.23
C ASN A 19 3.96 -6.49 -20.45
N LYS A 20 4.68 -5.80 -21.35
CA LYS A 20 4.10 -4.73 -22.15
C LYS A 20 3.37 -5.39 -23.33
N ALA A 21 2.30 -4.73 -23.78
CA ALA A 21 1.47 -5.03 -24.95
C ALA A 21 0.30 -6.01 -24.72
N PHE A 22 -0.84 -5.49 -24.29
CA PHE A 22 -2.12 -5.75 -24.96
C PHE A 22 -3.22 -4.77 -24.50
N MET A 23 -4.00 -4.27 -25.45
CA MET A 23 -5.28 -3.55 -25.33
C MET A 23 -5.26 -2.06 -24.95
N GLN A 24 -4.86 -1.25 -25.94
CA GLN A 24 -5.70 -0.11 -26.34
C GLN A 24 -7.08 -0.63 -26.78
N GLN A 25 -8.14 0.12 -26.47
CA GLN A 25 -9.58 -0.05 -26.79
C GLN A 25 -10.43 -0.60 -25.64
N THR A 26 -11.05 0.33 -24.91
CA THR A 26 -12.51 0.43 -24.66
C THR A 26 -12.79 1.60 -23.72
N ASP A 27 -12.47 2.81 -24.17
CA ASP A 27 -13.03 4.06 -23.63
C ASP A 27 -14.22 4.43 -24.53
N GLU A 28 -15.47 4.19 -24.13
CA GLU A 28 -16.60 4.98 -24.68
C GLU A 28 -17.97 4.92 -23.97
N GLU A 29 -18.25 4.08 -22.95
CA GLU A 29 -19.66 3.90 -22.53
C GLU A 29 -20.04 4.01 -21.03
N ILE A 30 -19.36 4.81 -20.21
CA ILE A 30 -19.92 5.15 -18.88
C ILE A 30 -19.71 6.63 -18.55
N GLY A 31 -20.46 7.48 -19.26
CA GLY A 31 -20.51 8.93 -19.02
C GLY A 31 -21.94 9.41 -18.93
N GLN A 32 -22.67 9.09 -17.85
CA GLN A 32 -23.91 9.77 -17.42
C GLN A 32 -24.49 9.12 -16.14
N ASN A 33 -23.83 9.27 -14.99
CA ASN A 33 -24.54 9.38 -13.71
C ASN A 33 -23.61 9.93 -12.61
N GLU A 34 -24.20 10.62 -11.63
CA GLU A 34 -23.56 11.22 -10.44
C GLU A 34 -23.04 12.66 -10.56
N ALA A 35 -23.95 13.53 -11.00
CA ALA A 35 -24.01 14.92 -10.53
C ALA A 35 -24.41 14.95 -9.05
N ALA A 36 -23.46 14.69 -8.14
CA ALA A 36 -23.60 14.94 -6.70
C ALA A 36 -22.23 14.97 -6.00
N SER A 37 -21.35 15.93 -6.37
CA SER A 37 -20.13 16.19 -5.60
C SER A 37 -19.62 17.63 -5.77
N ASP A 38 -20.53 18.60 -5.82
CA ASP A 38 -20.21 20.02 -5.65
C ASP A 38 -20.51 20.44 -4.21
N THR A 39 -19.66 20.03 -3.28
CA THR A 39 -19.36 20.76 -2.03
C THR A 39 -18.05 20.23 -1.46
N HIS A 40 -17.16 21.14 -1.04
CA HIS A 40 -15.81 20.92 -0.48
C HIS A 40 -14.64 20.70 -1.46
N LYS A 41 -14.38 21.72 -2.30
CA LYS A 41 -13.08 21.89 -2.99
C LYS A 41 -12.29 23.13 -2.50
N MET A 42 -12.20 23.31 -1.18
CA MET A 42 -11.23 24.22 -0.55
C MET A 42 -10.48 23.51 0.58
N ALA A 43 -9.44 22.76 0.21
CA ALA A 43 -8.42 22.30 1.14
C ALA A 43 -7.04 22.48 0.47
N ALA A 44 -6.11 23.14 1.15
CA ALA A 44 -4.77 23.44 0.67
C ALA A 44 -4.06 22.15 0.18
N ARG A 45 -3.58 22.15 -1.06
CA ARG A 45 -2.85 21.02 -1.67
C ARG A 45 -1.57 20.69 -0.88
N GLY A 46 -1.61 19.67 -0.03
CA GLY A 46 -0.42 18.97 0.46
C GLY A 46 -0.05 17.86 -0.53
N GLN A 47 1.18 17.87 -1.06
CA GLN A 47 1.70 16.82 -1.95
C GLN A 47 2.33 15.72 -1.10
N THR A 48 1.81 14.48 -1.15
CA THR A 48 2.43 13.31 -0.49
C THR A 48 3.58 12.78 -1.35
N ILE A 49 4.78 12.63 -0.78
CA ILE A 49 5.98 12.07 -1.44
C ILE A 49 6.46 10.84 -0.66
N GLU A 50 6.46 9.64 -1.22
CA GLU A 50 6.95 8.48 -0.49
C GLU A 50 8.45 8.59 -0.20
N PHE A 51 8.81 8.58 1.08
CA PHE A 51 10.20 8.51 1.55
C PHE A 51 10.41 7.19 2.26
N ASP A 52 11.11 6.27 1.59
CA ASP A 52 11.66 5.09 2.24
C ASP A 52 12.91 5.54 3.02
N ILE A 53 12.81 5.52 4.35
CA ILE A 53 13.95 5.76 5.25
C ILE A 53 14.51 4.37 5.56
N ASN A 54 15.75 4.15 5.18
CA ASN A 54 16.43 2.90 5.51
C ASN A 54 16.39 2.69 7.03
N PRO A 55 16.01 1.50 7.55
CA PRO A 55 15.99 1.23 8.98
C PRO A 55 17.33 1.49 9.69
N THR A 56 18.45 1.44 8.98
CA THR A 56 19.79 1.76 9.50
C THR A 56 20.18 3.23 9.36
N ASP A 57 19.31 4.07 8.80
CA ASP A 57 19.57 5.50 8.65
C ASP A 57 19.63 6.18 10.03
N PRO A 58 20.74 6.88 10.38
CA PRO A 58 20.89 7.55 11.66
C PRO A 58 19.79 8.57 11.98
N LEU A 59 19.19 9.17 10.96
CA LEU A 59 18.11 10.14 11.14
C LEU A 59 16.88 9.49 11.78
N LEU A 60 16.59 8.22 11.47
CA LEU A 60 15.46 7.51 12.03
C LEU A 60 15.61 7.35 13.55
N ALA A 61 16.79 6.91 14.00
CA ALA A 61 17.10 6.75 15.42
C ALA A 61 17.04 8.10 16.16
N TYR A 62 17.54 9.16 15.53
CA TYR A 62 17.48 10.52 16.08
C TYR A 62 16.04 11.03 16.23
N LEU A 63 15.19 10.82 15.23
CA LEU A 63 13.80 11.28 15.26
C LEU A 63 12.97 10.55 16.32
N LEU A 64 13.23 9.26 16.53
CA LEU A 64 12.61 8.49 17.61
C LEU A 64 13.07 8.96 18.99
N SER A 65 14.35 9.33 19.16
CA SER A 65 14.87 9.78 20.45
C SER A 65 14.36 11.17 20.85
N VAL A 66 14.32 12.11 19.90
CA VAL A 66 13.91 13.50 20.16
C VAL A 66 12.39 13.69 20.15
N SER A 67 11.66 12.86 19.39
CA SER A 67 10.19 12.79 19.35
C SER A 67 9.48 14.15 19.21
N SER A 68 10.12 15.12 18.56
CA SER A 68 9.62 16.49 18.43
C SER A 68 10.16 17.15 17.15
N VAL A 69 9.66 18.34 16.84
CA VAL A 69 10.07 19.15 15.68
C VAL A 69 11.59 19.27 15.58
N VAL A 70 12.14 18.93 14.41
CA VAL A 70 13.56 19.02 14.06
C VAL A 70 13.76 20.02 12.94
N GLU A 71 14.69 20.96 13.13
CA GLU A 71 15.14 21.88 12.10
C GLU A 71 16.31 21.26 11.32
N ILE A 72 16.11 21.05 10.03
CA ILE A 72 16.99 20.25 9.18
C ILE A 72 18.33 20.93 8.93
N ASP A 73 18.33 22.26 8.86
CA ASP A 73 19.56 23.05 8.65
C ASP A 73 20.46 23.05 9.89
N LYS A 74 19.89 22.85 11.09
CA LYS A 74 20.63 22.83 12.37
C LYS A 74 21.18 21.45 12.73
N LEU A 75 20.86 20.42 11.94
CA LEU A 75 21.25 19.04 12.22
C LEU A 75 22.59 18.70 11.58
N HIS A 76 23.61 18.43 12.39
CA HIS A 76 24.90 17.94 11.93
C HIS A 76 24.96 16.41 12.08
N LEU A 77 24.33 15.71 11.12
CA LEU A 77 24.26 14.26 11.09
C LEU A 77 24.49 13.76 9.67
N GLU A 78 25.34 12.75 9.51
CA GLU A 78 25.49 12.06 8.22
C GLU A 78 24.33 11.08 8.02
N SER A 79 23.43 11.42 7.10
CA SER A 79 22.25 10.62 6.79
C SER A 79 21.86 10.84 5.32
N PRO A 80 21.75 9.78 4.50
CA PRO A 80 21.25 9.89 3.13
C PRO A 80 19.84 10.50 3.07
N THR A 81 18.98 10.20 4.04
CA THR A 81 17.65 10.79 4.12
C THR A 81 17.69 12.27 4.46
N LEU A 82 18.57 12.68 5.37
CA LEU A 82 18.74 14.10 5.69
C LEU A 82 19.20 14.91 4.48
N THR A 83 20.13 14.38 3.68
CA THR A 83 20.58 15.02 2.43
C THR A 83 19.42 15.18 1.45
N ARG A 84 18.63 14.13 1.21
CA ARG A 84 17.44 14.20 0.35
C ARG A 84 16.40 15.21 0.84
N LEU A 85 16.21 15.32 2.16
CA LEU A 85 15.29 16.30 2.74
C LEU A 85 15.77 17.75 2.47
N ARG A 86 17.08 18.00 2.58
CA ARG A 86 17.68 19.30 2.26
C ARG A 86 17.51 19.64 0.78
N GLU A 87 17.80 18.69 -0.11
CA GLU A 87 17.64 18.86 -1.56
C GLU A 87 16.18 19.14 -1.95
N ALA A 88 15.22 18.52 -1.24
CA ALA A 88 13.79 18.79 -1.40
C ALA A 88 13.34 20.14 -0.80
N GLY A 89 14.26 20.95 -0.24
CA GLY A 89 13.97 22.25 0.36
C GLY A 89 13.22 22.15 1.70
N VAL A 90 13.25 21.01 2.37
CA VAL A 90 12.62 20.84 3.68
C VAL A 90 13.43 21.57 4.75
N LYS A 91 12.77 22.44 5.51
CA LYS A 91 13.36 23.21 6.61
C LYS A 91 13.05 22.60 7.97
N VAL A 92 11.85 22.06 8.12
CA VAL A 92 11.37 21.50 9.38
C VAL A 92 10.76 20.13 9.12
N VAL A 93 11.09 19.18 10.00
CA VAL A 93 10.50 17.84 10.03
C VAL A 93 9.87 17.62 11.38
N VAL A 94 8.65 17.10 11.37
CA VAL A 94 7.90 16.76 12.58
C VAL A 94 7.61 15.27 12.56
N PRO A 95 8.15 14.49 13.50
CA PRO A 95 7.89 13.06 13.55
C PRO A 95 6.46 12.79 14.03
N LEU A 96 5.73 11.94 13.31
CA LEU A 96 4.40 11.47 13.68
C LEU A 96 4.55 10.13 14.38
N ILE A 97 4.64 10.14 15.72
CA ILE A 97 4.89 8.92 16.51
C ILE A 97 3.61 8.50 17.21
N SER A 98 3.28 7.21 17.15
CA SER A 98 2.17 6.60 17.85
C SER A 98 2.62 5.29 18.48
N GLN A 99 2.37 5.11 19.78
CA GLN A 99 2.75 3.88 20.51
C GLN A 99 4.24 3.49 20.35
N GLY A 100 5.13 4.48 20.33
CA GLY A 100 6.58 4.26 20.15
C GLY A 100 7.02 3.97 18.71
N GLU A 101 6.10 3.87 17.76
CA GLU A 101 6.41 3.69 16.35
C GLU A 101 6.33 5.01 15.58
N LEU A 102 7.34 5.29 14.75
CA LEU A 102 7.26 6.37 13.77
C LEU A 102 6.25 6.00 12.68
N ILE A 103 5.09 6.64 12.66
CA ILE A 103 4.00 6.41 11.70
C ILE A 103 4.22 7.16 10.38
N GLY A 104 4.93 8.28 10.44
CA GLY A 104 5.29 9.10 9.30
C GLY A 104 6.08 10.34 9.71
N LEU A 105 6.41 11.16 8.74
CA LEU A 105 6.96 12.50 8.94
C LEU A 105 5.94 13.54 8.48
N LEU A 106 6.05 14.75 9.00
CA LEU A 106 5.40 15.94 8.47
C LEU A 106 6.50 16.93 8.13
N ASN A 107 6.68 17.18 6.83
CA ASN A 107 7.76 18.00 6.30
C ASN A 107 7.23 19.37 5.91
N LEU A 108 7.95 20.41 6.30
CA LEU A 108 7.63 21.79 5.95
C LEU A 108 8.86 22.44 5.29
N GLY A 109 8.62 23.09 4.16
CA GLY A 109 9.60 23.94 3.49
C GLY A 109 9.72 25.33 4.14
N PRO A 110 10.33 26.30 3.44
CA PRO A 110 10.42 27.67 3.91
C PRO A 110 9.04 28.26 4.20
N ARG A 111 8.98 29.12 5.22
CA ARG A 111 7.75 29.84 5.54
C ARG A 111 7.47 30.86 4.43
N ARG A 112 6.20 31.05 4.09
CA ARG A 112 5.80 32.04 3.07
C ARG A 112 6.14 33.48 3.43
N SER A 113 6.27 33.78 4.73
CA SER A 113 6.71 35.07 5.23
C SER A 113 8.23 35.22 5.25
N GLU A 114 8.98 34.22 4.76
CA GLU A 114 10.45 34.15 4.74
C GLU A 114 11.14 34.16 6.11
N GLN A 115 10.38 34.29 7.20
CA GLN A 115 10.85 34.16 8.56
C GLN A 115 11.11 32.70 8.94
N GLU A 116 12.02 32.49 9.90
CA GLU A 116 12.18 31.18 10.56
C GLU A 116 10.91 30.76 11.31
N TYR A 117 10.79 29.45 11.56
CA TYR A 117 9.73 28.92 12.41
C TYR A 117 9.98 29.33 13.86
N SER A 118 8.98 29.97 14.46
CA SER A 118 9.05 30.43 15.85
C SER A 118 8.91 29.28 16.85
N ALA A 119 9.15 29.57 18.12
CA ALA A 119 8.92 28.59 19.20
C ALA A 119 7.45 28.17 19.29
N ASP A 120 6.52 29.10 19.05
CA ASP A 120 5.10 28.82 19.10
C ASP A 120 4.64 27.98 17.89
N ASP A 121 5.22 28.22 16.70
CA ASP A 121 4.98 27.36 15.54
C ASP A 121 5.41 25.91 15.85
N ARG A 122 6.58 25.72 16.45
CA ARG A 122 7.08 24.38 16.82
C ARG A 122 6.17 23.71 17.86
N ARG A 123 5.68 24.45 18.86
CA ARG A 123 4.74 23.92 19.87
C ARG A 123 3.42 23.49 19.24
N LEU A 124 2.89 24.31 18.32
CA LEU A 124 1.68 23.98 17.59
C LEU A 124 1.87 22.73 16.73
N LEU A 125 2.97 22.65 15.98
CA LEU A 125 3.30 21.51 15.14
C LEU A 125 3.43 20.21 15.93
N ASN A 126 4.10 20.24 17.09
CA ASN A 126 4.17 19.09 18.00
C ASN A 126 2.79 18.65 18.48
N THR A 127 1.93 19.60 18.85
CA THR A 127 0.56 19.31 19.30
C THR A 127 -0.27 18.66 18.19
N LEU A 128 -0.19 19.20 16.97
CA LEU A 128 -0.84 18.63 15.79
C LEU A 128 -0.32 17.23 15.48
N ALA A 129 0.99 17.02 15.56
CA ALA A 129 1.61 15.71 15.34
C ALA A 129 1.10 14.68 16.36
N ALA A 130 1.05 15.04 17.65
CA ALA A 130 0.57 14.16 18.71
C ALA A 130 -0.90 13.74 18.54
N GLN A 131 -1.75 14.63 18.00
CA GLN A 131 -3.15 14.33 17.71
C GLN A 131 -3.33 13.57 16.39
N ALA A 132 -2.55 13.90 15.37
CA ALA A 132 -2.67 13.31 14.04
C ALA A 132 -2.08 11.89 13.96
N ALA A 133 -0.98 11.61 14.68
CA ALA A 133 -0.26 10.34 14.57
C ALA A 133 -1.14 9.11 14.90
N PRO A 134 -1.93 9.08 15.99
CA PRO A 134 -2.83 7.97 16.27
C PRO A 134 -3.92 7.80 15.21
N ALA A 135 -4.53 8.89 14.75
CA ALA A 135 -5.56 8.85 13.71
C ALA A 135 -5.02 8.31 12.38
N LEU A 136 -3.80 8.72 12.01
CA LEU A 136 -3.13 8.20 10.83
C LEU A 136 -2.77 6.72 10.97
N ARG A 137 -2.38 6.26 12.16
CA ARG A 137 -2.13 4.85 12.42
C ARG A 137 -3.39 4.02 12.21
N VAL A 138 -4.53 4.46 12.75
CA VAL A 138 -5.82 3.78 12.54
C VAL A 138 -6.17 3.74 11.05
N ALA A 139 -6.07 4.87 10.36
CA ALA A 139 -6.30 4.92 8.91
C ALA A 139 -5.30 4.05 8.13
N GLN A 140 -4.04 3.93 8.58
CA GLN A 140 -3.03 3.02 8.05
C GLN A 140 -3.50 1.57 8.08
N LEU A 141 -3.81 1.09 9.28
CA LEU A 141 -4.26 -0.27 9.53
C LEU A 141 -5.54 -0.60 8.77
N ALA A 142 -6.51 0.32 8.74
CA ALA A 142 -7.77 0.09 8.04
C ALA A 142 -7.57 -0.14 6.54
N ARG A 143 -6.76 0.66 5.83
CA ARG A 143 -6.53 0.41 4.39
C ARG A 143 -5.69 -0.84 4.14
N GLN A 144 -4.78 -1.21 5.05
CA GLN A 144 -4.04 -2.47 4.95
C GLN A 144 -5.00 -3.67 5.02
N GLN A 145 -5.89 -3.69 6.02
CA GLN A 145 -6.90 -4.74 6.15
C GLN A 145 -7.82 -4.80 4.93
N GLN A 146 -8.24 -3.66 4.39
CA GLN A 146 -9.05 -3.62 3.17
C GLN A 146 -8.29 -4.17 1.95
N ALA A 147 -7.00 -3.85 1.79
CA ALA A 147 -6.19 -4.38 0.71
C ALA A 147 -6.01 -5.91 0.82
N GLU A 148 -5.75 -6.41 2.02
CA GLU A 148 -5.66 -7.85 2.27
C GLU A 148 -6.98 -8.59 2.03
N ALA A 149 -8.11 -8.00 2.44
CA ALA A 149 -9.42 -8.56 2.20
C ALA A 149 -9.72 -8.69 0.71
N ARG A 150 -9.44 -7.64 -0.08
CA ARG A 150 -9.59 -7.66 -1.54
C ARG A 150 -8.74 -8.72 -2.20
N GLU A 151 -7.49 -8.88 -1.76
CA GLU A 151 -6.60 -9.92 -2.29
C GLU A 151 -7.11 -11.33 -1.96
N ARG A 152 -7.61 -11.55 -0.75
CA ARG A 152 -8.23 -12.83 -0.37
C ARG A 152 -9.47 -13.13 -1.21
N GLU A 153 -10.33 -12.14 -1.43
CA GLU A 153 -11.52 -12.29 -2.29
C GLU A 153 -11.14 -12.64 -3.73
N ARG A 154 -10.12 -11.97 -4.27
CA ARG A 154 -9.58 -12.24 -5.60
C ARG A 154 -9.06 -13.67 -5.71
N ILE A 155 -8.21 -14.11 -4.78
CA ILE A 155 -7.69 -15.49 -4.76
C ILE A 155 -8.85 -16.48 -4.64
N ALA A 156 -9.83 -16.22 -3.76
CA ALA A 156 -10.98 -17.09 -3.61
C ALA A 156 -11.80 -17.21 -4.91
N GLN A 157 -11.94 -16.12 -5.67
CA GLN A 157 -12.59 -16.14 -6.99
C GLN A 157 -11.78 -16.93 -8.02
N GLU A 158 -10.48 -16.73 -8.10
CA GLU A 158 -9.59 -17.49 -8.99
C GLU A 158 -9.69 -19.01 -8.70
N MET A 159 -9.72 -19.38 -7.42
CA MET A 159 -9.88 -20.78 -7.02
C MET A 159 -11.27 -21.35 -7.36
N ARG A 160 -12.33 -20.55 -7.26
CA ARG A 160 -13.68 -20.96 -7.70
C ARG A 160 -13.70 -21.24 -9.19
N VAL A 161 -13.13 -20.36 -10.00
CA VAL A 161 -13.04 -20.52 -11.46
C VAL A 161 -12.25 -21.77 -11.83
N ALA A 162 -11.05 -21.96 -11.22
CA ALA A 162 -10.23 -23.14 -11.46
C ALA A 162 -10.99 -24.45 -11.14
N ARG A 163 -11.77 -24.47 -10.06
CA ARG A 163 -12.61 -25.62 -9.70
C ARG A 163 -13.68 -25.91 -10.74
N VAL A 164 -14.38 -24.88 -11.24
CA VAL A 164 -15.40 -25.05 -12.28
C VAL A 164 -14.77 -25.62 -13.56
N ILE A 165 -13.62 -25.08 -13.99
CA ILE A 165 -12.90 -25.59 -15.16
C ILE A 165 -12.55 -27.07 -14.98
N GLN A 166 -11.93 -27.44 -13.85
CA GLN A 166 -11.61 -28.85 -13.57
C GLN A 166 -12.85 -29.75 -13.62
N GLN A 167 -13.97 -29.31 -13.05
CA GLN A 167 -15.22 -30.07 -13.10
C GLN A 167 -15.77 -30.24 -14.52
N THR A 168 -15.63 -29.24 -15.39
CA THR A 168 -16.07 -29.33 -16.79
C THR A 168 -15.20 -30.23 -17.66
N LEU A 169 -13.94 -30.47 -17.25
CA LEU A 169 -12.99 -31.34 -17.96
C LEU A 169 -13.16 -32.82 -17.59
N LEU A 170 -13.96 -33.16 -16.57
CA LEU A 170 -14.20 -34.56 -16.21
C LEU A 170 -15.16 -35.22 -17.21
N PRO A 171 -14.86 -36.46 -17.67
CA PRO A 171 -15.75 -37.19 -18.55
C PRO A 171 -17.10 -37.45 -17.87
N LYS A 172 -18.18 -37.06 -18.55
CA LYS A 172 -19.55 -37.17 -18.03
C LYS A 172 -20.07 -38.60 -18.00
N GLU A 173 -19.47 -39.47 -18.80
CA GLU A 173 -19.80 -40.89 -18.91
C GLU A 173 -18.51 -41.70 -18.79
N ILE A 174 -18.56 -42.80 -18.04
CA ILE A 174 -17.43 -43.73 -17.93
C ILE A 174 -17.43 -44.58 -19.19
N PRO A 175 -16.34 -44.62 -19.97
CA PRO A 175 -16.29 -45.46 -21.18
C PRO A 175 -16.45 -46.94 -20.81
N THR A 176 -17.37 -47.63 -21.47
CA THR A 176 -17.55 -49.07 -21.34
C THR A 176 -16.58 -49.82 -22.24
N ILE A 177 -15.63 -50.53 -21.63
CA ILE A 177 -14.69 -51.42 -22.30
C ILE A 177 -15.15 -52.87 -22.07
N PRO A 178 -15.34 -53.71 -23.11
CA PRO A 178 -15.78 -55.08 -22.96
C PRO A 178 -14.87 -55.89 -22.02
N GLY A 179 -15.47 -56.54 -21.01
CA GLY A 179 -14.76 -57.35 -20.01
C GLY A 179 -14.23 -56.58 -18.80
N TRP A 180 -14.40 -55.25 -18.73
CA TRP A 180 -13.94 -54.41 -17.62
C TRP A 180 -15.09 -53.63 -16.99
N GLN A 181 -15.12 -53.56 -15.65
CA GLN A 181 -15.97 -52.61 -14.91
C GLN A 181 -15.08 -51.48 -14.38
N MET A 182 -15.35 -50.27 -14.85
CA MET A 182 -14.64 -49.08 -14.41
C MET A 182 -15.53 -48.24 -13.50
N ALA A 183 -14.93 -47.72 -12.41
CA ALA A 183 -15.53 -46.72 -11.54
C ALA A 183 -14.52 -45.58 -11.36
N ALA A 184 -15.00 -44.34 -11.44
CA ALA A 184 -14.18 -43.15 -11.19
C ALA A 184 -14.54 -42.54 -9.83
N TYR A 185 -13.52 -42.22 -9.04
CA TYR A 185 -13.67 -41.48 -7.78
C TYR A 185 -12.69 -40.30 -7.78
N TRP A 186 -13.22 -39.09 -7.68
CA TRP A 186 -12.41 -37.86 -7.66
C TRP A 186 -12.70 -37.06 -6.39
N GLN A 187 -11.68 -36.93 -5.53
CA GLN A 187 -11.72 -36.14 -4.31
C GLN A 187 -10.54 -35.15 -4.29
N PRO A 188 -10.81 -33.83 -4.37
CA PRO A 188 -9.75 -32.83 -4.28
C PRO A 188 -9.13 -32.79 -2.88
N ALA A 189 -7.79 -32.70 -2.79
CA ALA A 189 -7.08 -32.61 -1.52
C ALA A 189 -7.21 -31.24 -0.81
N ARG A 190 -7.43 -30.14 -1.56
CA ARG A 190 -7.66 -28.79 -1.00
C ARG A 190 -8.66 -27.94 -1.79
N ALA A 191 -8.37 -27.63 -3.05
CA ALA A 191 -9.27 -26.80 -3.87
C ALA A 191 -9.25 -27.08 -5.37
N VAL A 192 -8.16 -27.61 -5.90
CA VAL A 192 -8.00 -28.24 -7.22
C VAL A 192 -6.91 -29.31 -7.06
N SER A 193 -7.09 -30.48 -7.67
CA SER A 193 -6.08 -31.56 -7.66
C SER A 193 -5.18 -31.45 -8.89
N GLY A 194 -3.91 -31.84 -8.78
CA GLY A 194 -2.91 -31.77 -9.86
C GLY A 194 -2.96 -32.90 -10.88
N ASP A 195 -3.78 -33.94 -10.64
CA ASP A 195 -3.76 -35.15 -11.45
C ASP A 195 -4.94 -35.18 -12.43
N PHE A 196 -4.62 -35.11 -13.72
CA PHE A 196 -5.53 -35.39 -14.83
C PHE A 196 -5.56 -36.90 -15.08
N TYR A 197 -6.74 -37.50 -15.10
CA TYR A 197 -6.93 -38.86 -15.59
C TYR A 197 -7.56 -38.79 -16.99
N ASP A 198 -6.79 -39.17 -18.01
CA ASP A 198 -7.28 -39.38 -19.36
C ASP A 198 -7.58 -40.88 -19.54
N PHE A 199 -8.74 -41.20 -20.12
CA PHE A 199 -9.19 -42.58 -20.34
C PHE A 199 -9.15 -42.95 -21.82
N ILE A 200 -8.25 -42.40 -22.63
CA ILE A 200 -8.11 -42.80 -24.03
C ILE A 200 -6.65 -42.66 -24.48
N SER A 201 -6.08 -43.75 -24.98
CA SER A 201 -4.93 -43.78 -25.91
C SER A 201 -5.25 -44.73 -27.04
#